data_AF-A0A673GZA5-F1
#
_entry.id   AF-A0A673GZA5-F1
#
_cell.length_a   1.000
_cell.length_b   1.000
_cell.length_c   1.000
_cell.angle_alpha   90.00
_cell.angle_beta   90.00
_cell.angle_gamma   90.00
#
_symmetry.space_group_name_H-M   'P 1'
#
loop_
_entity.id
_entity.type
_entity.pdbx_description
1 polymer ?
#
loop_
_entity_poly.entity_id
_entity_poly.type
_entity_poly.pdbx_seq_one_letter_code
_entity_poly.pdbx_strand_id
1 'polypeptide(L)'
;MKDISFADYLLVGLAVTTLVLAAEERVSCPKLCVCEIRPWFSPSSVYMEAPTVDCNDLGLFDLPMILPSDTQVVLLQTNNIAKIEHPLDYLPNITEIDLSQNNLSSISDVNIGHLPQLLSLHMEENWICALPDNRKALCWIQVIPTND
;
A
#
# COMPACT_ATOMS: atom_id res chain seq x y z
N MET A 1 -55.42 28.76 5.31
CA MET A 1 -54.42 27.89 4.68
C MET A 1 -53.23 28.79 4.41
N LYS A 2 -52.10 28.61 5.11
CA LYS A 2 -51.04 29.62 5.20
C LYS A 2 -50.15 29.50 3.96
N ASP A 3 -50.13 30.53 3.12
CA ASP A 3 -49.26 30.61 1.96
C ASP A 3 -47.81 30.65 2.45
N ILE A 4 -47.10 29.55 2.21
CA ILE A 4 -45.69 29.38 2.55
C ILE A 4 -44.88 30.23 1.57
N SER A 5 -44.08 31.15 2.12
CA SER A 5 -43.39 32.19 1.36
C SER A 5 -42.15 31.63 0.67
N PHE A 6 -41.75 32.23 -0.46
CA PHE A 6 -40.51 31.91 -1.17
C PHE A 6 -39.25 32.04 -0.27
N ALA A 7 -39.33 32.84 0.80
CA ALA A 7 -38.29 32.96 1.82
C ALA A 7 -38.08 31.64 2.62
N ASP A 8 -39.13 30.83 2.78
CA ASP A 8 -39.06 29.55 3.50
C ASP A 8 -38.34 28.48 2.64
N TYR A 9 -38.49 28.54 1.31
CA TYR A 9 -37.75 27.68 0.38
C TYR A 9 -36.26 28.03 0.31
N LEU A 10 -35.92 29.32 0.43
CA LEU A 10 -34.52 29.77 0.43
C LEU A 10 -33.77 29.29 1.68
N LEU A 11 -34.45 29.21 2.83
CA LEU A 11 -33.90 28.70 4.10
C LEU A 11 -33.70 27.18 4.07
N VAL A 12 -34.61 26.42 3.46
CA VAL A 12 -34.45 24.97 3.28
C VAL A 12 -33.37 24.67 2.24
N GLY A 13 -33.27 25.45 1.17
CA GLY A 13 -32.21 25.31 0.15
C GLY A 13 -30.79 25.53 0.70
N LEU A 14 -30.63 26.48 1.63
CA LEU A 14 -29.35 26.74 2.32
C LEU A 14 -29.03 25.72 3.43
N ALA A 15 -30.01 24.95 3.89
CA ALA A 15 -29.80 23.85 4.83
C ALA A 15 -29.45 22.52 4.15
N VAL A 16 -29.69 22.37 2.84
CA VAL A 16 -29.30 21.17 2.07
C VAL A 16 -27.89 21.30 1.48
N THR A 17 -27.28 22.49 1.54
CA THR A 17 -25.84 22.66 1.27
C THR A 17 -24.98 22.36 2.50
N THR A 18 -25.54 21.76 3.54
CA THR A 18 -24.76 21.20 4.66
C THR A 18 -23.79 20.17 4.13
N LEU A 19 -22.56 20.61 3.94
CA LEU A 19 -21.31 19.88 4.02
C LEU A 19 -21.51 18.38 3.75
N VAL A 20 -21.44 18.00 2.48
CA VAL A 20 -20.65 16.81 2.15
C VAL A 20 -19.21 17.20 2.45
N LEU A 21 -18.86 17.30 3.74
CA LEU A 21 -17.57 16.82 4.14
C LEU A 21 -17.70 15.33 3.84
N ALA A 22 -17.19 14.92 2.70
CA ALA A 22 -16.51 13.65 2.64
C ALA A 22 -15.43 13.75 3.72
N ALA A 23 -15.82 13.55 4.99
CA ALA A 23 -14.97 12.89 5.93
C ALA A 23 -14.82 11.50 5.33
N GLU A 24 -13.96 11.39 4.33
CA GLU A 24 -13.18 10.18 4.18
C GLU A 24 -12.71 9.91 5.60
N GLU A 25 -13.21 8.84 6.21
CA GLU A 25 -12.55 8.26 7.37
C GLU A 25 -11.15 7.91 6.84
N ARG A 26 -10.25 8.89 6.91
CA ARG A 26 -8.85 8.70 6.56
C ARG A 26 -8.36 7.73 7.58
N VAL A 27 -8.25 6.47 7.15
CA VAL A 27 -7.63 5.42 7.94
C VAL A 27 -6.32 6.00 8.47
N SER A 28 -6.22 6.04 9.79
CA SER A 28 -5.02 6.57 10.45
C SER A 28 -3.84 5.67 10.14
N CYS A 29 -2.66 6.28 10.04
CA CYS A 29 -1.40 5.56 9.94
C CYS A 29 -1.29 4.47 11.02
N PRO A 30 -0.80 3.25 10.70
CA PRO A 30 -0.54 2.22 11.70
C PRO A 30 0.37 2.75 12.80
N LYS A 31 0.07 2.42 14.07
CA LYS A 31 0.70 3.04 15.25
C LYS A 31 2.23 2.98 15.30
N LEU A 32 2.82 1.95 14.71
CA LEU A 32 4.27 1.72 14.72
C LEU A 32 4.94 2.25 13.45
N CYS A 33 4.17 2.57 12.43
CA CYS A 33 4.68 3.03 11.14
C CYS A 33 4.66 4.56 11.05
N VAL A 34 5.41 5.09 10.10
CA VAL A 34 5.43 6.51 9.75
C VAL A 34 4.79 6.68 8.38
N CYS A 35 3.78 7.53 8.29
CA CYS A 35 3.11 7.82 7.02
C CYS A 35 3.42 9.25 6.59
N GLU A 36 4.05 9.41 5.43
CA GLU A 36 4.45 10.71 4.90
C GLU A 36 4.57 10.67 3.37
N ILE A 37 4.64 11.84 2.75
CA ILE A 37 4.91 11.95 1.32
C ILE A 37 6.43 11.92 1.13
N ARG A 38 6.94 10.96 0.38
CA ARG A 38 8.38 10.83 0.09
C ARG A 38 8.69 10.96 -1.40
N PRO A 39 9.91 11.39 -1.76
CA PRO A 39 10.44 11.24 -3.10
C PRO A 39 10.37 9.77 -3.55
N TRP A 40 9.85 9.55 -4.75
CA TRP A 40 9.79 8.24 -5.40
C TRP A 40 10.25 8.39 -6.84
N PHE A 41 10.95 7.38 -7.36
CA PHE A 41 11.43 7.39 -8.74
C PHE A 41 10.81 6.23 -9.51
N SER A 42 10.18 6.54 -10.64
CA SER A 42 9.66 5.49 -11.50
C SER A 42 10.78 4.62 -12.07
N PRO A 43 10.46 3.42 -12.60
CA PRO A 43 11.45 2.59 -13.30
C PRO A 43 12.18 3.32 -14.44
N SER A 44 11.56 4.36 -15.03
CA SER A 44 12.17 5.24 -16.04
C SER A 44 12.98 6.40 -15.44
N SER A 45 13.30 6.33 -14.14
CA SER A 45 14.04 7.36 -13.37
C SER A 45 13.37 8.73 -13.33
N VAL A 46 12.04 8.79 -13.43
CA VAL A 46 11.27 10.05 -13.32
C VAL A 46 10.95 10.31 -11.85
N TYR A 47 11.32 11.49 -11.35
CA TYR A 47 10.99 11.95 -10.01
C TYR A 47 9.48 12.16 -9.85
N MET A 48 8.93 11.66 -8.75
CA MET A 48 7.57 11.91 -8.28
C MET A 48 7.55 11.95 -6.74
N GLU A 49 6.40 12.23 -6.18
CA GLU A 49 6.14 12.16 -4.74
C GLU A 49 5.02 11.16 -4.50
N ALA A 50 5.20 10.30 -3.49
CA ALA A 50 4.28 9.20 -3.22
C ALA A 50 3.91 9.14 -1.73
N PRO A 51 2.61 9.00 -1.39
CA PRO A 51 2.18 8.64 -0.05
C PRO A 51 2.81 7.30 0.35
N THR A 52 3.71 7.36 1.33
CA THR A 52 4.54 6.25 1.76
C THR A 52 4.15 5.84 3.17
N VAL A 53 3.94 4.55 3.39
CA VAL A 53 3.88 3.95 4.71
C VAL A 53 5.21 3.26 4.99
N ASP A 54 5.99 3.84 5.90
CA ASP A 54 7.27 3.32 6.36
C ASP A 54 7.08 2.50 7.64
N CYS A 55 7.24 1.19 7.51
CA CYS A 55 7.19 0.20 8.59
C CYS A 55 8.51 -0.56 8.75
N ASN A 56 9.64 0.06 8.38
CA ASN A 56 10.97 -0.56 8.45
C ASN A 56 11.44 -0.78 9.90
N ASP A 57 12.16 -1.89 10.13
CA ASP A 57 12.83 -2.20 11.42
C ASP A 57 11.89 -2.15 12.65
N LEU A 58 10.70 -2.73 12.50
CA LEU A 58 9.68 -2.77 13.55
C LEU A 58 9.52 -4.17 14.18
N GLY A 59 10.28 -5.15 13.70
CA GLY A 59 10.18 -6.54 14.13
C GLY A 59 8.85 -7.22 13.79
N LEU A 60 8.16 -6.74 12.75
CA LEU A 60 6.85 -7.24 12.33
C LEU A 60 6.94 -8.68 11.83
N PHE A 61 5.94 -9.49 12.16
CA PHE A 61 5.79 -10.86 11.65
C PHE A 61 4.76 -10.96 10.51
N ASP A 62 3.96 -9.91 10.33
CA ASP A 62 2.93 -9.78 9.29
C ASP A 62 2.72 -8.29 8.99
N LEU A 63 2.03 -8.00 7.89
CA LEU A 63 1.69 -6.65 7.47
C LEU A 63 0.67 -6.01 8.44
N PRO A 64 0.67 -4.67 8.62
CA PRO A 64 -0.40 -3.99 9.33
C PRO A 64 -1.75 -4.23 8.63
N MET A 65 -2.79 -4.62 9.38
CA MET A 65 -4.09 -5.00 8.82
C MET A 65 -4.74 -3.94 7.93
N ILE A 66 -4.52 -2.65 8.24
CA ILE A 66 -5.15 -1.54 7.53
C ILE A 66 -4.12 -0.44 7.33
N LEU A 67 -3.90 -0.05 6.08
CA LEU A 67 -3.09 1.09 5.67
C LEU A 67 -3.99 2.24 5.15
N PRO A 68 -3.50 3.49 5.12
CA PRO A 68 -4.19 4.60 4.47
C PRO A 68 -4.58 4.27 3.02
N SER A 69 -5.80 4.63 2.60
CA SER A 69 -6.33 4.26 1.27
C SER A 69 -5.59 4.90 0.09
N ASP A 70 -4.86 5.99 0.34
CA ASP A 70 -4.04 6.71 -0.62
C ASP A 70 -2.60 6.20 -0.70
N THR A 71 -2.24 5.16 0.07
CA THR A 71 -0.91 4.54 0.07
C THR A 71 -0.49 4.11 -1.34
N GLN A 72 0.70 4.55 -1.75
CA GLN A 72 1.35 4.15 -3.00
C GLN A 72 2.61 3.32 -2.76
N VAL A 73 3.36 3.62 -1.70
CA VAL A 73 4.62 2.94 -1.37
C VAL A 73 4.50 2.33 0.02
N VAL A 74 4.86 1.05 0.14
CA VAL A 74 4.91 0.33 1.43
C VAL A 74 6.32 -0.17 1.66
N LEU A 75 6.96 0.29 2.74
CA LEU A 75 8.31 -0.13 3.13
C LEU A 75 8.23 -1.02 4.37
N LEU A 76 8.68 -2.26 4.25
CA LEU A 76 8.65 -3.30 5.29
C LEU A 76 10.02 -3.97 5.45
N GLN A 77 11.09 -3.25 5.11
CA GLN A 77 12.47 -3.73 5.16
C GLN A 77 12.87 -4.08 6.59
N THR A 78 13.74 -5.09 6.75
CA THR A 78 14.31 -5.48 8.05
C THR A 78 13.23 -5.86 9.07
N ASN A 79 12.35 -6.78 8.70
CA ASN A 79 11.31 -7.33 9.58
C ASN A 79 11.43 -8.87 9.64
N ASN A 80 10.49 -9.52 10.33
CA ASN A 80 10.45 -10.97 10.52
C ASN A 80 9.32 -11.63 9.71
N ILE A 81 8.89 -11.03 8.59
CA ILE A 81 7.75 -11.50 7.82
C ILE A 81 8.14 -12.79 7.11
N ALA A 82 7.51 -13.90 7.49
CA ALA A 82 7.73 -15.20 6.87
C ALA A 82 6.65 -15.53 5.84
N LYS A 83 5.48 -14.87 5.91
CA LYS A 83 4.34 -15.07 5.03
C LYS A 83 3.41 -13.86 5.08
N ILE A 84 2.78 -13.56 3.96
CA ILE A 84 1.74 -12.54 3.85
C ILE A 84 0.38 -13.24 3.92
N GLU A 85 -0.31 -13.11 5.06
CA GLU A 85 -1.63 -13.73 5.26
C GLU A 85 -2.78 -12.89 4.69
N HIS A 86 -2.60 -11.57 4.72
CA HIS A 86 -3.59 -10.60 4.27
C HIS A 86 -3.09 -9.82 3.05
N PRO A 87 -3.70 -10.03 1.87
CA PRO A 87 -3.31 -9.32 0.66
C PRO A 87 -3.65 -7.82 0.74
N LEU A 88 -3.02 -7.04 -0.14
CA LEU A 88 -3.18 -5.59 -0.21
C LEU A 88 -4.10 -5.16 -1.38
N ASP A 89 -4.94 -6.06 -1.88
CA ASP A 89 -5.86 -5.86 -3.01
C ASP A 89 -6.88 -4.72 -2.81
N TYR A 90 -7.10 -4.30 -1.56
CA TYR A 90 -7.91 -3.12 -1.21
C TYR A 90 -7.20 -1.77 -1.44
N LEU A 91 -5.91 -1.77 -1.79
CA LEU A 91 -5.09 -0.59 -2.03
C LEU A 91 -4.73 -0.50 -3.52
N PRO A 92 -5.62 0.02 -4.38
CA PRO A 92 -5.47 -0.04 -5.84
C PRO A 92 -4.31 0.80 -6.39
N ASN A 93 -3.77 1.72 -5.59
CA ASN A 93 -2.75 2.69 -5.99
C ASN A 93 -1.33 2.28 -5.61
N ILE A 94 -1.11 1.10 -5.01
CA ILE A 94 0.24 0.65 -4.67
C ILE A 94 1.07 0.54 -5.94
N THR A 95 2.19 1.26 -5.96
CA THR A 95 3.19 1.25 -7.03
C THR A 95 4.46 0.50 -6.60
N GLU A 96 4.76 0.47 -5.30
CA GLU A 96 5.97 -0.15 -4.79
C GLU A 96 5.75 -0.82 -3.44
N ILE A 97 6.30 -2.02 -3.30
CA ILE A 97 6.37 -2.75 -2.03
C ILE A 97 7.81 -3.21 -1.83
N ASP A 98 8.37 -2.87 -0.67
CA ASP A 98 9.67 -3.35 -0.25
C ASP A 98 9.58 -4.32 0.94
N LEU A 99 9.85 -5.60 0.67
CA LEU A 99 9.88 -6.71 1.62
C LEU A 99 11.30 -7.25 1.84
N SER A 100 12.33 -6.47 1.49
CA SER A 100 13.70 -6.93 1.58
C SER A 100 14.15 -7.13 3.02
N GLN A 101 15.09 -8.05 3.24
CA GLN A 101 15.56 -8.44 4.57
C GLN A 101 14.42 -8.91 5.50
N ASN A 102 13.62 -9.86 5.01
CA ASN A 102 12.59 -10.58 5.76
C ASN A 102 12.88 -12.10 5.77
N ASN A 103 11.91 -12.91 6.20
CA ASN A 103 12.06 -14.35 6.37
C ASN A 103 11.25 -15.16 5.34
N LEU A 104 10.91 -14.58 4.18
CA LEU A 104 10.13 -15.25 3.14
C LEU A 104 10.93 -16.43 2.56
N SER A 105 10.31 -17.61 2.48
CA SER A 105 11.00 -18.86 2.12
C SER A 105 10.59 -19.44 0.77
N SER A 106 9.42 -19.06 0.28
CA SER A 106 8.83 -19.50 -0.98
C SER A 106 8.07 -18.35 -1.64
N ILE A 107 7.97 -18.39 -2.97
CA ILE A 107 7.10 -17.46 -3.72
C ILE A 107 5.63 -17.60 -3.27
N SER A 108 5.22 -18.80 -2.84
CA SER A 108 3.88 -19.03 -2.28
C SER A 108 3.60 -18.28 -0.98
N ASP A 109 4.64 -17.81 -0.28
CA ASP A 109 4.51 -17.04 0.96
C ASP A 109 4.19 -15.56 0.66
N VAL A 110 4.32 -15.14 -0.60
CA VAL A 110 4.15 -13.76 -1.06
C VAL A 110 2.79 -13.58 -1.75
N ASN A 111 1.73 -13.57 -0.95
CA ASN A 111 0.37 -13.29 -1.44
C ASN A 111 0.00 -11.80 -1.27
N ILE A 112 0.51 -10.94 -2.15
CA ILE A 112 0.23 -9.48 -2.11
C ILE A 112 -1.14 -9.07 -2.70
N GLY A 113 -1.85 -10.00 -3.34
CA GLY A 113 -3.13 -9.72 -3.99
C GLY A 113 -3.01 -9.16 -5.41
N HIS A 114 -4.13 -8.73 -5.99
CA HIS A 114 -4.16 -8.12 -7.32
C HIS A 114 -3.90 -6.61 -7.22
N LEU A 115 -2.69 -6.20 -7.60
CA LEU A 115 -2.23 -4.80 -7.53
C LEU A 115 -1.97 -4.28 -8.95
N PRO A 116 -2.97 -3.68 -9.63
CA PRO A 116 -2.89 -3.32 -11.05
C PRO A 116 -1.96 -2.14 -11.34
N GLN A 117 -1.49 -1.43 -10.32
CA GLN A 117 -0.55 -0.31 -10.44
C GLN A 117 0.84 -0.64 -9.90
N LEU A 118 1.07 -1.86 -9.42
CA LEU A 118 2.37 -2.26 -8.88
C LEU A 118 3.39 -2.21 -10.02
N LEU A 119 4.52 -1.56 -9.77
CA LEU A 119 5.63 -1.41 -10.72
C LEU A 119 6.90 -2.10 -10.22
N SER A 120 7.10 -2.10 -8.90
CA SER A 120 8.32 -2.62 -8.26
C SER A 120 7.96 -3.45 -7.03
N LEU A 121 8.46 -4.68 -6.98
CA LEU A 121 8.42 -5.54 -5.79
C LEU A 121 9.84 -5.93 -5.40
N HIS A 122 10.28 -5.45 -4.25
CA HIS A 122 11.61 -5.73 -3.69
C HIS A 122 11.50 -6.85 -2.65
N MET A 123 12.35 -7.86 -2.80
CA MET A 123 12.38 -9.06 -1.94
C MET A 123 13.82 -9.52 -1.70
N GLU A 124 14.80 -8.65 -1.90
CA GLU A 124 16.21 -8.99 -1.70
C GLU A 124 16.46 -9.49 -0.27
N GLU A 125 17.49 -10.32 -0.07
CA GLU A 125 17.91 -10.80 1.26
C GLU A 125 16.82 -11.55 2.06
N ASN A 126 15.85 -12.14 1.36
CA ASN A 126 14.96 -13.17 1.91
C ASN A 126 15.58 -14.59 1.76
N TRP A 127 14.86 -15.63 2.17
CA TRP A 127 15.29 -17.03 2.10
C TRP A 127 14.65 -17.80 0.93
N ILE A 128 14.09 -17.08 -0.06
CA ILE A 128 13.49 -17.71 -1.23
C ILE A 128 14.61 -18.25 -2.11
N CYS A 129 14.86 -19.54 -1.99
CA CYS A 129 15.74 -20.28 -2.88
C CYS A 129 14.87 -21.23 -3.71
N ALA A 130 14.26 -20.73 -4.79
CA ALA A 130 13.53 -21.56 -5.73
C ALA A 130 14.45 -21.97 -6.89
N LEU A 131 14.66 -23.27 -7.06
CA LEU A 131 15.05 -23.88 -8.33
C LEU A 131 13.76 -24.15 -9.12
N PRO A 132 13.49 -23.45 -10.23
CA PRO A 132 12.65 -24.03 -11.25
C PRO A 132 13.51 -25.10 -11.95
N ASP A 133 13.30 -26.37 -11.61
CA ASP A 133 13.92 -27.53 -12.27
C ASP A 133 15.45 -27.50 -12.50
N ASN A 134 16.17 -28.28 -11.69
CA ASN A 134 17.42 -28.95 -12.05
C ASN A 134 18.64 -28.15 -12.57
N ARG A 135 18.73 -26.81 -12.45
CA ARG A 135 20.05 -26.13 -12.60
C ARG A 135 20.24 -24.92 -11.68
N LYS A 136 21.30 -25.03 -10.86
CA LYS A 136 21.96 -24.01 -10.01
C LYS A 136 21.01 -23.02 -9.29
N ALA A 137 20.81 -23.27 -8.00
CA ALA A 137 20.20 -22.32 -7.09
C ALA A 137 21.03 -21.03 -7.08
N LEU A 138 20.46 -19.93 -7.56
CA LEU A 138 20.97 -18.60 -7.33
C LEU A 138 19.97 -17.94 -6.38
N CYS A 139 20.32 -17.87 -5.09
CA CYS A 139 19.52 -17.19 -4.07
C CYS A 139 19.68 -15.66 -4.17
N TRP A 140 19.51 -15.12 -5.37
CA TRP A 140 19.52 -13.68 -5.62
C TRP A 140 18.16 -13.32 -6.20
N ILE A 141 17.25 -12.92 -5.33
CA ILE A 141 15.99 -12.34 -5.79
C ILE A 141 16.30 -10.93 -6.29
N GLN A 142 15.78 -10.63 -7.47
CA GLN A 142 15.93 -9.37 -8.18
C GLN A 142 14.60 -8.60 -8.09
N VAL A 143 14.65 -7.26 -8.12
CA VAL A 143 13.50 -6.40 -8.41
C VAL A 143 12.72 -7.00 -9.57
N ILE A 144 11.48 -7.43 -9.34
CA ILE A 144 10.61 -7.93 -10.42
C ILE A 144 9.82 -6.73 -10.92
N PRO A 145 10.08 -6.20 -12.13
CA PRO A 145 9.19 -5.24 -12.74
C PRO A 145 7.90 -5.99 -13.09
N THR A 146 6.76 -5.54 -12.59
CA THR A 146 5.49 -6.28 -12.69
C THR A 146 4.69 -6.02 -13.96
N ASN A 147 5.33 -5.61 -15.08
CA ASN A 147 4.63 -5.32 -16.33
C ASN A 147 4.68 -6.48 -17.35
N ASP A 148 3.57 -7.19 -17.47
CA ASP A 148 2.75 -7.35 -18.70
C ASP A 148 1.28 -7.64 -18.30
#